data_AF-A0A506RQ04-F1
#
_entry.id   AF-A0A506RQ04-F1
#
_cell.length_a   1.000
_cell.length_b   1.000
_cell.length_c   1.000
_cell.angle_alpha   90.00
_cell.angle_beta   90.00
_cell.angle_gamma   90.00
#
_symmetry.space_group_name_H-M   'P 1'
#
loop_
_entity.id
_entity.type
_entity.pdbx_description
1 polymer ?
#
loop_
_entity_poly.entity_id
_entity_poly.type
_entity_poly.pdbx_seq_one_letter_code
_entity_poly.pdbx_strand_id
1 'polypeptide(L)'
;MILLLCCMFVSGQRLHNAYREYESSELFNSVDAEGSDKQAALNAINLLEYQDIFGHPMVVNKYLLGYYYYTLLFDESDTQQLAFYFQNAYMLFSQTIKQEPTNAKALANLALLTWLNTQSLDEILPYVKQAHQFGKYNFRVHVKLSQLAEWIVESQQPIAHLPSLQEILGHHLRFGLEDRRSKQAVLDIINLNQSNKEAICQWLTTTDALKQARCD
;
A
#
# COMPACT_ATOMS: atom_id res chain seq x y z
N MET A 1 15.86 32.50 25.78
CA MET A 1 14.47 32.83 25.38
C MET A 1 14.17 32.40 23.94
N ILE A 2 14.96 32.81 22.93
CA ILE A 2 14.73 32.46 21.51
C ILE A 2 14.69 30.95 21.26
N LEU A 3 15.66 30.19 21.79
CA LEU A 3 15.68 28.72 21.65
C LEU A 3 14.42 28.04 22.21
N LEU A 4 13.92 28.50 23.37
CA LEU A 4 12.72 27.96 23.99
C LEU A 4 11.48 28.21 23.10
N LEU A 5 11.36 29.41 22.53
CA LEU A 5 10.28 29.75 21.59
C LEU A 5 10.33 28.88 20.32
N CYS A 6 11.52 28.66 19.76
CA CYS A 6 11.69 27.74 18.61
C CYS A 6 11.29 26.30 18.96
N CYS A 7 11.68 25.79 20.13
CA CYS A 7 11.29 24.44 20.57
C CYS A 7 9.77 24.31 20.77
N MET A 8 9.12 25.32 21.35
CA MET A 8 7.67 25.35 21.52
C MET A 8 6.95 25.38 20.15
N PHE A 9 7.43 26.17 19.20
CA PHE A 9 6.88 26.21 17.85
C PHE A 9 6.99 24.87 17.12
N VAL A 10 8.19 24.27 17.11
CA VAL A 10 8.40 22.95 16.47
C VAL A 10 7.54 21.87 17.11
N SER A 11 7.42 21.88 18.45
CA SER A 11 6.60 20.90 19.17
C SER A 11 5.11 21.09 18.90
N GLY A 12 4.63 22.35 18.87
CA GLY A 12 3.26 22.69 18.51
C GLY A 12 2.93 22.25 17.08
N GLN A 13 3.84 22.47 16.13
CA GLN A 13 3.67 22.01 14.75
C GLN A 13 3.60 20.50 14.65
N ARG A 14 4.45 19.77 15.39
CA ARG A 14 4.43 18.31 15.42
C ARG A 14 3.14 17.76 16.01
N LEU A 15 2.63 18.36 17.10
CA LEU A 15 1.37 17.97 17.70
C LEU A 15 0.19 18.22 16.75
N HIS A 16 0.18 19.38 16.08
CA HIS A 16 -0.84 19.71 15.09
C HIS A 16 -0.82 18.73 13.91
N ASN A 17 0.36 18.42 13.39
CA ASN A 17 0.54 17.41 12.34
C ASN A 17 0.03 16.03 12.79
N ALA A 18 0.39 15.58 14.00
CA ALA A 18 -0.06 14.30 14.54
C ALA A 18 -1.60 14.24 14.69
N TYR A 19 -2.22 15.33 15.13
CA TYR A 19 -3.68 15.43 15.20
C TYR A 19 -4.34 15.28 13.83
N ARG A 20 -3.79 15.95 12.80
CA ARG A 20 -4.32 15.84 11.43
C ARG A 20 -4.14 14.46 10.83
N GLU A 21 -3.03 13.77 11.10
CA GLU A 21 -2.85 12.36 10.70
C GLU A 21 -3.86 11.43 11.36
N TYR A 22 -4.15 11.66 12.65
CA TYR A 22 -5.16 10.91 13.37
C TYR A 22 -6.56 11.17 12.78
N GLU A 23 -6.95 12.42 12.63
CA GLU A 23 -8.25 12.82 12.08
C GLU A 23 -8.44 12.36 10.63
N SER A 24 -7.41 12.43 9.79
CA SER A 24 -7.48 11.92 8.41
C SER A 24 -7.69 10.40 8.39
N SER A 25 -7.04 9.68 9.32
CA SER A 25 -7.19 8.24 9.44
C SER A 25 -8.58 7.85 9.93
N GLU A 26 -9.13 8.57 10.92
CA GLU A 26 -10.48 8.35 11.42
C GLU A 26 -11.51 8.57 10.31
N LEU A 27 -11.43 9.69 9.59
CA LEU A 27 -12.34 9.99 8.47
C LEU A 27 -12.31 8.92 7.37
N PHE A 28 -11.11 8.42 7.04
CA PHE A 28 -10.97 7.37 6.04
C PHE A 28 -11.53 6.03 6.52
N ASN A 29 -11.44 5.73 7.82
CA ASN A 29 -11.93 4.46 8.38
C ASN A 29 -13.40 4.51 8.84
N SER A 30 -14.00 5.69 8.98
CA SER A 30 -15.37 5.89 9.46
C SER A 30 -16.44 5.77 8.37
N VAL A 31 -16.08 5.31 7.17
CA VAL A 31 -17.03 5.13 6.07
C VAL A 31 -17.85 3.87 6.35
N ASP A 32 -19.07 4.07 6.86
CA ASP A 32 -20.13 3.08 6.80
C ASP A 32 -20.53 2.83 5.34
N ALA A 33 -21.08 1.64 5.06
CA ALA A 33 -21.41 1.10 3.72
C ALA A 33 -22.28 1.96 2.77
N GLU A 34 -22.66 3.18 3.17
CA GLU A 34 -23.46 4.15 2.41
C GLU A 34 -22.67 5.37 1.91
N GLY A 35 -21.46 5.64 2.41
CA GLY A 35 -20.56 6.68 1.87
C GLY A 35 -19.69 6.15 0.73
N SER A 36 -19.36 6.98 -0.27
CA SER A 36 -18.36 6.58 -1.26
C SER A 36 -16.96 6.70 -0.64
N ASP A 37 -16.19 5.61 -0.68
CA ASP A 37 -14.78 5.55 -0.24
C ASP A 37 -13.95 6.72 -0.80
N LYS A 38 -14.31 7.17 -2.01
CA LYS A 38 -13.80 8.37 -2.67
C LYS A 38 -13.92 9.66 -1.87
N GLN A 39 -15.09 10.01 -1.35
CA GLN A 39 -15.27 11.30 -0.65
C GLN A 39 -14.49 11.35 0.67
N ALA A 40 -14.45 10.22 1.38
CA ALA A 40 -13.66 10.11 2.60
C ALA A 40 -12.16 10.24 2.33
N ALA A 41 -11.65 9.61 1.27
CA ALA A 41 -10.28 9.78 0.82
C ALA A 41 -9.96 11.23 0.47
N LEU A 42 -10.84 11.94 -0.26
CA LEU A 42 -10.65 13.35 -0.60
C LEU A 42 -10.64 14.26 0.65
N ASN A 43 -11.53 14.00 1.61
CA ASN A 43 -11.54 14.73 2.87
C ASN A 43 -10.25 14.48 3.68
N ALA A 44 -9.78 13.24 3.72
CA ALA A 44 -8.54 12.87 4.38
C ALA A 44 -7.31 13.51 3.70
N ILE A 45 -7.29 13.62 2.38
CA ILE A 45 -6.26 14.35 1.61
C ILE A 45 -6.21 15.83 2.01
N ASN A 46 -7.37 16.49 2.11
CA ASN A 46 -7.45 17.90 2.53
C ASN A 46 -6.95 18.14 3.96
N LEU A 47 -6.89 17.11 4.80
CA LEU A 47 -6.29 17.17 6.14
C LEU A 47 -4.78 16.94 6.13
N LEU A 48 -4.21 16.38 5.08
CA LEU A 48 -2.77 16.14 4.98
C LEU A 48 -2.04 17.18 4.15
N GLU A 49 -2.77 17.90 3.30
CA GLU A 49 -2.30 19.04 2.54
C GLU A 49 -2.84 20.33 3.17
N TYR A 50 -1.99 21.33 3.38
CA TYR A 50 -2.41 22.65 3.88
C TYR A 50 -1.39 23.72 3.55
N GLN A 51 -1.78 24.97 3.75
CA GLN A 51 -0.86 26.09 3.76
C GLN A 51 -0.48 26.45 5.19
N ASP A 52 0.82 26.63 5.45
CA ASP A 52 1.26 27.19 6.72
C ASP A 52 0.84 28.67 6.87
N ILE A 53 1.17 29.27 8.02
CA ILE A 53 0.87 30.68 8.30
C ILE A 53 1.57 31.67 7.33
N PHE A 54 2.52 31.20 6.53
CA PHE A 54 3.24 31.98 5.52
C PHE A 54 2.76 31.67 4.10
N GLY A 55 1.75 30.82 3.93
CA GLY A 55 1.20 30.42 2.64
C GLY A 55 1.99 29.31 1.93
N HIS A 56 2.98 28.69 2.58
CA HIS A 56 3.74 27.60 1.97
C HIS A 56 2.94 26.30 2.00
N PRO A 57 2.93 25.53 0.90
CA PRO A 57 2.29 24.21 0.90
C PRO A 57 3.06 23.25 1.80
N MET A 58 2.33 22.59 2.68
CA MET A 58 2.82 21.64 3.66
C MET A 58 2.14 20.29 3.47
N VAL A 59 2.93 19.23 3.52
CA VAL A 59 2.46 17.85 3.53
C VAL A 59 2.77 17.25 4.89
N VAL A 60 1.73 16.84 5.61
CA VAL A 60 1.82 16.29 6.96
C VAL A 60 2.51 14.93 6.95
N ASN A 61 1.98 13.98 6.16
CA ASN A 61 2.49 12.62 6.06
C ASN A 61 2.43 12.12 4.60
N LYS A 62 3.58 12.07 3.94
CA LYS A 62 3.67 11.71 2.52
C LYS A 62 3.19 10.29 2.23
N TYR A 63 3.50 9.34 3.11
CA TYR A 63 3.08 7.96 2.94
C TYR A 63 1.55 7.86 2.99
N LEU A 64 0.93 8.47 4.01
CA LEU A 64 -0.51 8.39 4.20
C LEU A 64 -1.26 9.12 3.08
N LEU A 65 -0.76 10.30 2.68
CA LEU A 65 -1.30 11.03 1.54
C LEU A 65 -1.22 10.21 0.24
N GLY A 66 -0.07 9.57 -0.03
CA GLY A 66 0.10 8.70 -1.18
C GLY A 66 -0.82 7.47 -1.15
N TYR A 67 -1.11 6.95 0.05
CA TYR A 67 -2.05 5.85 0.24
C TYR A 67 -3.50 6.23 -0.09
N TYR A 68 -3.93 7.44 0.27
CA TYR A 68 -5.27 7.92 -0.11
C TYR A 68 -5.38 8.13 -1.62
N TYR A 69 -4.39 8.75 -2.26
CA TYR A 69 -4.35 8.84 -3.72
C TYR A 69 -4.34 7.47 -4.40
N TYR A 70 -3.60 6.50 -3.86
CA TYR A 70 -3.62 5.12 -4.37
C TYR A 70 -5.02 4.50 -4.28
N THR A 71 -5.76 4.73 -3.19
CA THR A 71 -7.11 4.17 -3.03
C THR A 71 -8.06 4.74 -4.08
N LEU A 72 -7.97 6.05 -4.36
CA LEU A 72 -8.79 6.72 -5.36
C LEU A 72 -8.62 6.17 -6.79
N LEU A 73 -7.53 5.43 -7.07
CA LEU A 73 -7.33 4.80 -8.38
C LEU A 73 -8.40 3.74 -8.72
N PHE A 74 -8.96 3.08 -7.71
CA PHE A 74 -9.88 1.96 -7.93
C PHE A 74 -11.36 2.42 -7.95
N ASP A 75 -11.62 3.66 -7.54
CA ASP A 75 -12.96 4.27 -7.48
C ASP A 75 -13.18 5.35 -8.56
N GLU A 76 -12.22 5.54 -9.45
CA GLU A 76 -12.26 6.56 -10.49
C GLU A 76 -12.39 5.95 -11.89
N SER A 77 -13.28 6.53 -12.69
CA SER A 77 -13.48 6.17 -14.09
C SER A 77 -12.91 7.20 -15.06
N ASP A 78 -12.71 8.45 -14.61
CA ASP A 78 -12.13 9.51 -15.44
C ASP A 78 -10.62 9.31 -15.62
N THR A 79 -10.17 9.15 -16.87
CA THR A 79 -8.77 8.86 -17.21
C THR A 79 -7.80 9.97 -16.77
N GLN A 80 -8.22 11.25 -16.78
CA GLN A 80 -7.35 12.34 -16.36
C GLN A 80 -7.16 12.33 -14.85
N GLN A 81 -8.24 12.09 -14.10
CA GLN A 81 -8.19 11.94 -12.65
C GLN A 81 -7.42 10.70 -12.22
N LEU A 82 -7.57 9.58 -12.92
CA LEU A 82 -6.75 8.38 -12.73
C LEU A 82 -5.25 8.68 -12.89
N ALA A 83 -4.87 9.36 -13.98
CA ALA A 83 -3.49 9.75 -14.21
C ALA A 83 -2.96 10.69 -13.10
N PHE A 84 -3.79 11.64 -12.66
CA PHE A 84 -3.46 12.54 -11.56
C PHE A 84 -3.24 11.78 -10.24
N TYR A 85 -4.16 10.89 -9.85
CA TYR A 85 -4.04 10.09 -8.63
C TYR A 85 -2.83 9.15 -8.69
N PHE A 86 -2.56 8.55 -9.86
CA PHE A 86 -1.41 7.67 -10.06
C PHE A 86 -0.10 8.44 -9.87
N GLN A 87 0.03 9.59 -10.53
CA GLN A 87 1.23 10.42 -10.46
C GLN A 87 1.49 10.90 -9.03
N ASN A 88 0.45 11.34 -8.32
CA ASN A 88 0.59 11.78 -6.93
C ASN A 88 0.98 10.62 -6.01
N ALA A 89 0.30 9.47 -6.08
CA ALA A 89 0.63 8.29 -5.28
C ALA A 89 2.09 7.84 -5.52
N TYR A 90 2.49 7.71 -6.79
CA TYR A 90 3.83 7.28 -7.18
C TYR A 90 4.90 8.26 -6.67
N MET A 91 4.69 9.57 -6.87
CA MET A 91 5.59 10.62 -6.40
C MET A 91 5.72 10.56 -4.87
N LEU A 92 4.62 10.47 -4.14
CA LEU A 92 4.60 10.52 -2.68
C LEU A 92 5.25 9.29 -2.05
N PHE A 93 5.01 8.08 -2.58
CA PHE A 93 5.74 6.90 -2.12
C PHE A 93 7.21 6.96 -2.48
N SER A 94 7.56 7.45 -3.67
CA SER A 94 8.96 7.68 -4.08
C SER A 94 9.67 8.66 -3.13
N GLN A 95 9.01 9.75 -2.74
CA GLN A 95 9.54 10.69 -1.76
C GLN A 95 9.64 10.07 -0.36
N THR A 96 8.66 9.24 0.03
CA THR A 96 8.67 8.50 1.29
C THR A 96 9.91 7.62 1.38
N ILE A 97 10.20 6.80 0.36
CA ILE A 97 11.38 5.93 0.39
C ILE A 97 12.71 6.70 0.25
N LYS A 98 12.72 7.89 -0.33
CA LYS A 98 13.91 8.77 -0.31
C LYS A 98 14.21 9.28 1.10
N GLN A 99 13.18 9.53 1.90
CA GLN A 99 13.32 9.99 3.29
C GLN A 99 13.51 8.83 4.27
N GLU A 100 12.84 7.72 4.02
CA GLU A 100 12.83 6.50 4.83
C GLU A 100 13.03 5.27 3.92
N PRO A 101 14.28 4.95 3.52
CA PRO A 101 14.55 3.85 2.58
C PRO A 101 14.08 2.47 3.04
N THR A 102 13.86 2.30 4.34
CA THR A 102 13.39 1.06 4.95
C THR A 102 11.87 0.98 5.10
N ASN A 103 11.11 1.95 4.58
CA ASN A 103 9.66 1.96 4.66
C ASN A 103 9.04 0.89 3.72
N ALA A 104 8.96 -0.33 4.23
CA ALA A 104 8.50 -1.51 3.48
C ALA A 104 7.09 -1.36 2.88
N LYS A 105 6.22 -0.59 3.53
CA LYS A 105 4.85 -0.35 3.05
C LYS A 105 4.85 0.52 1.80
N ALA A 106 5.66 1.58 1.78
CA ALA A 106 5.82 2.44 0.61
C ALA A 106 6.44 1.65 -0.56
N LEU A 107 7.43 0.80 -0.28
CA LEU A 107 8.04 -0.08 -1.27
C LEU A 107 7.03 -1.07 -1.88
N ALA A 108 6.18 -1.68 -1.05
CA ALA A 108 5.13 -2.58 -1.55
C ALA A 108 4.09 -1.85 -2.41
N ASN A 109 3.70 -0.62 -2.04
CA ASN A 109 2.82 0.19 -2.87
C ASN A 109 3.47 0.63 -4.19
N LEU A 110 4.78 0.94 -4.18
CA LEU A 110 5.52 1.22 -5.41
C LEU A 110 5.56 0.01 -6.33
N ALA A 111 5.76 -1.21 -5.79
CA ALA A 111 5.69 -2.42 -6.61
C ALA A 111 4.33 -2.56 -7.33
N LEU A 112 3.23 -2.31 -6.62
CA LEU A 112 1.88 -2.32 -7.19
C LEU A 112 1.67 -1.23 -8.25
N LEU A 113 2.09 0.01 -7.98
CA LEU A 113 1.96 1.10 -8.96
C LEU A 113 2.85 0.88 -10.19
N THR A 114 4.08 0.39 -10.00
CA THR A 114 4.96 0.02 -11.11
C THR A 114 4.33 -1.08 -11.94
N TRP A 115 3.73 -2.10 -11.32
CA TRP A 115 2.97 -3.13 -12.04
C TRP A 115 1.83 -2.54 -12.88
N LEU A 116 1.01 -1.67 -12.29
CA LEU A 116 -0.10 -1.02 -13.00
C LEU A 116 0.37 -0.21 -14.22
N ASN A 117 1.56 0.38 -14.15
CA ASN A 117 2.10 1.22 -15.23
C ASN A 117 2.81 0.42 -16.33
N THR A 118 3.55 -0.63 -15.96
CA THR A 118 4.47 -1.29 -16.90
C THR A 118 4.16 -2.74 -17.17
N GLN A 119 3.42 -3.40 -16.28
CA GLN A 119 3.20 -4.85 -16.30
C GLN A 119 4.51 -5.62 -16.52
N SER A 120 5.62 -5.13 -15.96
CA SER A 120 6.95 -5.70 -16.14
C SER A 120 7.45 -6.30 -14.82
N LEU A 121 7.66 -7.62 -14.81
CA LEU A 121 8.17 -8.33 -13.64
C LEU A 121 9.58 -7.85 -13.24
N ASP A 122 10.41 -7.49 -14.21
CA ASP A 122 11.77 -6.98 -13.98
C ASP A 122 11.75 -5.61 -13.28
N GLU A 123 10.80 -4.75 -13.62
CA GLU A 123 10.70 -3.40 -13.04
C GLU A 123 10.15 -3.41 -11.61
N ILE A 124 9.26 -4.35 -11.28
CA ILE A 124 8.72 -4.47 -9.91
C ILE A 124 9.70 -5.17 -8.96
N LEU A 125 10.58 -6.04 -9.47
CA LEU A 125 11.43 -6.91 -8.66
C LEU A 125 12.30 -6.16 -7.63
N PRO A 126 12.94 -5.02 -7.94
CA PRO A 126 13.71 -4.26 -6.96
C PRO A 126 12.86 -3.76 -5.79
N TYR A 127 11.61 -3.36 -6.05
CA TYR A 127 10.69 -2.91 -5.00
C TYR A 127 10.19 -4.08 -4.16
N VAL A 128 9.84 -5.21 -4.79
CA VAL A 128 9.40 -6.43 -4.09
C VAL A 128 10.51 -6.96 -3.17
N LYS A 129 11.76 -7.02 -3.64
CA LYS A 129 12.91 -7.47 -2.83
C LYS A 129 13.12 -6.59 -1.59
N GLN A 130 13.08 -5.26 -1.75
CA GLN A 130 13.27 -4.35 -0.63
C GLN A 130 12.06 -4.38 0.33
N ALA A 131 10.84 -4.44 -0.19
CA ALA A 131 9.64 -4.58 0.62
C ALA A 131 9.68 -5.86 1.47
N HIS A 132 10.13 -6.97 0.87
CA HIS A 132 10.36 -8.22 1.59
C HIS A 132 11.44 -8.08 2.67
N GLN A 133 12.60 -7.52 2.32
CA GLN A 133 13.73 -7.37 3.24
C GLN A 133 13.34 -6.60 4.50
N PHE A 134 12.66 -5.47 4.35
CA PHE A 134 12.30 -4.59 5.48
C PHE A 134 10.93 -4.91 6.10
N GLY A 135 10.07 -5.63 5.38
CA GLY A 135 8.68 -5.89 5.73
C GLY A 135 8.31 -7.36 5.86
N LYS A 136 9.30 -8.25 6.03
CA LYS A 136 9.13 -9.72 6.01
C LYS A 136 7.98 -10.25 6.85
N TYR A 137 7.67 -9.60 7.96
CA TYR A 137 6.62 -9.99 8.93
C TYR A 137 5.58 -8.87 9.15
N ASN A 138 5.48 -7.92 8.23
CA ASN A 138 4.53 -6.82 8.33
C ASN A 138 3.21 -7.19 7.64
N PHE A 139 2.12 -7.27 8.40
CA PHE A 139 0.80 -7.63 7.88
C PHE A 139 0.33 -6.78 6.69
N ARG A 140 0.63 -5.48 6.65
CA ARG A 140 0.25 -4.63 5.51
C ARG A 140 1.05 -4.98 4.26
N VAL A 141 2.32 -5.38 4.42
CA VAL A 141 3.16 -5.86 3.32
C VAL A 141 2.68 -7.24 2.84
N HIS A 142 2.24 -8.12 3.75
CA HIS A 142 1.58 -9.38 3.37
C HIS A 142 0.38 -9.16 2.47
N VAL A 143 -0.54 -8.26 2.85
CA VAL A 143 -1.71 -7.93 2.01
C VAL A 143 -1.29 -7.38 0.66
N LYS A 144 -0.39 -6.39 0.61
CA LYS A 144 0.00 -5.72 -0.64
C LYS A 144 0.77 -6.62 -1.60
N LEU A 145 1.66 -7.48 -1.10
CA LEU A 145 2.36 -8.43 -1.96
C LEU A 145 1.47 -9.63 -2.34
N SER A 146 0.45 -9.97 -1.55
CA SER A 146 -0.58 -10.94 -1.98
C SER A 146 -1.44 -10.37 -3.12
N GLN A 147 -1.81 -9.09 -3.04
CA GLN A 147 -2.52 -8.40 -4.11
C GLN A 147 -1.70 -8.38 -5.41
N LEU A 148 -0.39 -8.12 -5.31
CA LEU A 148 0.50 -8.17 -6.47
C LEU A 148 0.61 -9.58 -7.06
N ALA A 149 0.67 -10.61 -6.22
CA ALA A 149 0.66 -12.01 -6.65
C ALA A 149 -0.58 -12.35 -7.48
N GLU A 150 -1.75 -11.91 -7.00
CA GLU A 150 -3.02 -12.11 -7.69
C GLU A 150 -3.03 -11.42 -9.06
N TRP A 151 -2.63 -10.15 -9.15
CA TRP A 151 -2.55 -9.44 -10.44
C TRP A 151 -1.55 -10.06 -11.44
N ILE A 152 -0.42 -10.56 -10.95
CA ILE A 152 0.56 -11.26 -11.81
C ILE A 152 -0.07 -12.54 -12.37
N VAL A 153 -0.74 -13.33 -11.53
CA VAL A 153 -1.44 -14.54 -11.97
C VAL A 153 -2.55 -14.20 -12.97
N GLU A 154 -3.35 -13.17 -12.69
CA GLU A 154 -4.43 -12.71 -13.56
C GLU A 154 -3.91 -12.31 -14.95
N SER A 155 -2.75 -11.65 -15.01
CA SER A 155 -2.11 -11.25 -16.26
C SER A 155 -1.57 -12.41 -17.11
N GLN A 156 -1.57 -13.65 -16.57
CA GLN A 156 -1.01 -14.85 -17.19
C GLN A 156 0.47 -14.73 -17.58
N GLN A 157 1.21 -13.76 -17.01
CA GLN A 157 2.64 -13.62 -17.29
C GLN A 157 3.44 -14.76 -16.65
N PRO A 158 4.36 -15.40 -17.39
CA PRO A 158 5.12 -16.53 -16.87
C PRO A 158 6.16 -16.08 -15.83
N ILE A 159 5.89 -16.27 -14.55
CA ILE A 159 6.83 -15.93 -13.45
C ILE A 159 8.04 -16.88 -13.36
N ALA A 160 8.03 -18.01 -14.06
CA ALA A 160 9.02 -19.09 -13.94
C ALA A 160 10.48 -18.65 -14.18
N HIS A 161 10.71 -17.57 -14.94
CA HIS A 161 12.05 -17.02 -15.17
C HIS A 161 12.59 -16.19 -13.99
N LEU A 162 11.75 -15.88 -12.99
CA LEU A 162 12.09 -15.12 -11.78
C LEU A 162 11.70 -15.90 -10.51
N PRO A 163 12.38 -17.02 -10.21
CA PRO A 163 12.04 -17.87 -9.06
C PRO A 163 12.08 -17.10 -7.73
N SER A 164 12.99 -16.13 -7.58
CA SER A 164 13.05 -15.29 -6.39
C SER A 164 11.79 -14.43 -6.17
N LEU A 165 11.12 -14.02 -7.25
CA LEU A 165 9.87 -13.26 -7.14
C LEU A 165 8.76 -14.16 -6.60
N GLN A 166 8.60 -15.34 -7.22
CA GLN A 166 7.61 -16.32 -6.80
C GLN A 166 7.81 -16.76 -5.34
N GLU A 167 9.07 -16.98 -4.92
CA GLU A 167 9.40 -17.32 -3.53
C GLU A 167 8.99 -16.21 -2.55
N ILE A 168 9.30 -14.95 -2.86
CA ILE A 168 8.93 -13.81 -2.02
C ILE A 168 7.41 -13.68 -1.92
N LEU A 169 6.70 -13.74 -3.05
CA LEU A 169 5.24 -13.63 -3.07
C LEU A 169 4.58 -14.80 -2.32
N GLY A 170 5.06 -16.03 -2.52
CA GLY A 170 4.62 -17.22 -1.78
C GLY A 170 4.85 -17.10 -0.27
N HIS A 171 6.00 -16.53 0.17
CA HIS A 171 6.23 -16.21 1.58
C HIS A 171 5.16 -15.25 2.12
N HIS A 172 4.86 -14.17 1.39
CA HIS A 172 3.92 -13.16 1.87
C HIS A 172 2.46 -13.64 1.88
N LEU A 173 2.07 -14.51 0.94
CA LEU A 173 0.79 -15.21 0.97
C LEU A 173 0.68 -16.10 2.22
N ARG A 174 1.68 -16.97 2.45
CA ARG A 174 1.68 -17.89 3.59
C ARG A 174 1.65 -17.17 4.94
N PHE A 175 2.61 -16.27 5.20
CA PHE A 175 2.63 -15.52 6.45
C PHE A 175 1.42 -14.58 6.58
N GLY A 176 0.89 -14.12 5.46
CA GLY A 176 -0.35 -13.35 5.42
C GLY A 176 -1.55 -14.12 5.95
N LEU A 177 -1.67 -15.41 5.62
CA LEU A 177 -2.68 -16.33 6.13
C LEU A 177 -2.49 -16.67 7.61
N GLU A 178 -1.24 -16.65 8.11
CA GLU A 178 -0.90 -16.92 9.51
C GLU A 178 -1.11 -15.69 10.43
N ASP A 179 -0.91 -14.46 9.96
CA ASP A 179 -1.10 -13.24 10.78
C ASP A 179 -2.58 -12.84 10.89
N ARG A 180 -3.07 -12.75 12.13
CA ARG A 180 -4.48 -12.42 12.47
C ARG A 180 -5.01 -11.17 11.76
N ARG A 181 -4.17 -10.16 11.51
CA ARG A 181 -4.57 -8.87 10.94
C ARG A 181 -4.65 -8.87 9.42
N SER A 182 -3.89 -9.73 8.75
CA SER A 182 -3.91 -9.84 7.28
C SER A 182 -4.70 -11.05 6.77
N LYS A 183 -4.94 -12.05 7.62
CA LYS A 183 -5.53 -13.33 7.22
C LYS A 183 -6.77 -13.19 6.36
N GLN A 184 -7.76 -12.41 6.80
CA GLN A 184 -9.01 -12.27 6.06
C GLN A 184 -8.78 -11.60 4.70
N ALA A 185 -8.06 -10.47 4.67
CA ALA A 185 -7.76 -9.78 3.42
C ALA A 185 -6.97 -10.65 2.43
N VAL A 186 -6.03 -11.46 2.91
CA VAL A 186 -5.28 -12.39 2.05
C VAL A 186 -6.17 -13.54 1.55
N LEU A 187 -7.07 -14.06 2.39
CA LEU A 187 -8.08 -15.03 1.95
C LEU A 187 -9.01 -14.43 0.88
N ASP A 188 -9.45 -13.18 1.06
CA ASP A 188 -10.33 -12.52 0.10
C ASP A 188 -9.63 -12.33 -1.26
N ILE A 189 -8.35 -11.94 -1.25
CA ILE A 189 -7.50 -11.85 -2.46
C ILE A 189 -7.40 -13.21 -3.15
N ILE A 190 -7.08 -14.28 -2.41
CA ILE A 190 -6.92 -15.63 -2.99
C ILE A 190 -8.24 -16.14 -3.59
N ASN A 191 -9.38 -15.83 -2.97
CA ASN A 191 -10.69 -16.34 -3.37
C ASN A 191 -11.43 -15.40 -4.35
N LEU A 192 -10.82 -14.29 -4.78
CA LEU A 192 -11.43 -13.32 -5.69
C LEU A 192 -11.82 -13.98 -7.04
N ASN A 193 -10.96 -14.87 -7.55
CA ASN A 193 -11.17 -15.58 -8.80
C ASN A 193 -10.70 -17.04 -8.70
N GLN A 194 -11.57 -17.98 -9.05
CA GLN A 194 -11.29 -19.42 -8.98
C GLN A 194 -10.11 -19.86 -9.86
N SER A 195 -9.93 -19.30 -11.06
CA SER A 195 -8.77 -19.66 -11.90
C SER A 195 -7.46 -19.16 -11.30
N ASN A 196 -7.48 -17.95 -10.71
CA ASN A 196 -6.30 -17.37 -10.08
C ASN A 196 -5.92 -18.13 -8.81
N LYS A 197 -6.93 -18.59 -8.06
CA LYS A 197 -6.76 -19.41 -6.86
C LYS A 197 -5.90 -20.64 -7.13
N GLU A 198 -6.19 -21.41 -8.17
CA GLU A 198 -5.44 -22.64 -8.48
C GLU A 198 -3.94 -22.35 -8.72
N ALA A 199 -3.62 -21.30 -9.48
CA ALA A 199 -2.24 -20.89 -9.72
C ALA A 199 -1.55 -20.37 -8.44
N ILE A 200 -2.25 -19.59 -7.61
CA ILE A 200 -1.73 -19.12 -6.32
C ILE A 200 -1.49 -20.29 -5.36
N CYS A 201 -2.38 -21.28 -5.34
CA CYS A 201 -2.26 -22.48 -4.52
C CYS A 201 -0.96 -23.26 -4.81
N GLN A 202 -0.50 -23.27 -6.07
CA GLN A 202 0.79 -23.89 -6.44
C GLN A 202 2.01 -23.19 -5.80
N TRP A 203 1.85 -21.95 -5.32
CA TRP A 203 2.91 -21.18 -4.67
C TRP A 203 2.91 -21.39 -3.14
N LEU A 204 1.84 -21.98 -2.59
CA LEU A 204 1.74 -22.33 -1.18
C LEU A 204 2.38 -23.70 -0.93
N THR A 205 3.51 -23.72 -0.23
CA THR A 205 4.29 -24.96 -0.03
C THR A 205 3.95 -25.72 1.26
N THR A 206 3.20 -25.11 2.17
CA THR A 206 2.88 -25.69 3.49
C THR A 206 1.45 -26.17 3.56
N THR A 207 1.23 -27.36 4.13
CA THR A 207 -0.11 -27.96 4.31
C THR A 207 -1.08 -27.05 5.04
N ASP A 208 -0.63 -26.32 6.06
CA ASP A 208 -1.49 -25.40 6.82
C ASP A 208 -1.98 -24.21 5.99
N ALA A 209 -1.12 -23.64 5.15
CA ALA A 209 -1.50 -22.55 4.25
C ALA A 209 -2.49 -23.04 3.17
N LEU A 210 -2.22 -24.20 2.57
CA LEU A 210 -3.11 -24.85 1.60
C LEU A 210 -4.50 -25.09 2.19
N LYS A 211 -4.56 -25.66 3.40
CA LYS A 211 -5.82 -25.89 4.12
C LYS A 211 -6.57 -24.60 4.43
N GLN A 212 -5.85 -23.56 4.86
CA GLN A 212 -6.46 -22.26 5.14
C GLN A 212 -7.04 -21.61 3.88
N ALA A 213 -6.33 -21.69 2.77
CA ALA A 213 -6.76 -21.19 1.46
C ALA A 213 -7.78 -22.08 0.75
N ARG A 214 -8.07 -23.29 1.28
CA ARG A 214 -8.94 -24.30 0.66
C ARG A 214 -8.47 -24.68 -0.74
N CYS A 215 -7.18 -24.99 -0.85
CA CYS A 215 -6.50 -25.44 -2.05
C CYS A 215 -6.58 -26.97 -2.17
N ASP A 216 -7.82 -27.48 -2.18
CA ASP A 216 -8.14 -28.91 -2.10
C ASP A 216 -8.29 -29.51 -3.50
#